data_AF-A0A0N4X641-F1
#
_entry.id   AF-A0A0N4X641-F1
#
_cell.length_a   1.000
_cell.length_b   1.000
_cell.length_c   1.000
_cell.angle_alpha   90.00
_cell.angle_beta   90.00
_cell.angle_gamma   90.00
#
_symmetry.space_group_name_H-M   'P 1'
#
loop_
_entity.id
_entity.type
_entity.pdbx_description
1 polymer ?
#
loop_
_entity_poly.entity_id
_entity_poly.type
_entity_poly.pdbx_seq_one_letter_code
_entity_poly.pdbx_strand_id
1 'polypeptide(L)'
;MIAYYSPSDKIFLAIVWGLSTWGFMMNLFLLFIIVFKSPANLSPYRIFLANTAITQMFADVVYISISPRVLGEGLSIIVIYLGPSQFLGKDVCRMLYTAMCEFSDELRLRVIRSNL
;
A
#
# COMPACT_ATOMS: atom_id res chain seq x y z
N MET A 1 -1.98 -26.57 3.08
CA MET A 1 -1.65 -26.35 1.66
C MET A 1 -0.36 -25.55 1.62
N ILE A 2 0.75 -26.17 1.23
CA ILE A 2 2.06 -25.49 1.12
C ILE A 2 2.07 -24.85 -0.26
N ALA A 3 2.02 -23.51 -0.33
CA ALA A 3 2.09 -22.80 -1.60
C ALA A 3 3.47 -23.03 -2.23
N TYR A 4 3.51 -23.72 -3.37
CA TYR A 4 4.73 -23.86 -4.17
C TYR A 4 5.04 -22.52 -4.85
N TYR A 5 5.82 -21.68 -4.18
CA TYR A 5 6.30 -20.43 -4.76
C TYR A 5 7.43 -20.69 -5.75
N SER A 6 7.27 -20.23 -6.99
CA SER A 6 8.37 -20.15 -7.96
C SER A 6 9.48 -19.23 -7.40
N PRO A 7 10.77 -19.42 -7.74
CA PRO A 7 11.85 -18.53 -7.32
C PRO A 7 11.57 -17.04 -7.61
N SER A 8 10.91 -16.75 -8.75
CA SER A 8 10.47 -15.41 -9.13
C SER A 8 9.44 -14.81 -8.18
N ASP A 9 8.56 -15.64 -7.63
CA ASP A 9 7.51 -15.21 -6.69
C ASP A 9 8.10 -14.81 -5.34
N LYS A 10 9.13 -15.54 -4.89
CA LYS A 10 9.85 -15.23 -3.66
C LYS A 10 10.58 -13.90 -3.77
N ILE A 11 11.21 -13.64 -4.91
CA ILE A 11 11.89 -12.36 -5.17
C ILE A 11 10.87 -11.22 -5.21
N PHE A 12 9.75 -11.41 -5.91
CA PHE A 12 8.67 -10.42 -5.96
C PHE A 12 8.15 -10.08 -4.55
N LEU A 13 7.86 -11.11 -3.74
CA LEU A 13 7.42 -10.94 -2.35
C LEU A 13 8.45 -10.19 -1.50
N ALA A 14 9.73 -10.55 -1.60
CA ALA A 14 10.80 -9.90 -0.86
C ALA A 14 10.91 -8.41 -1.22
N ILE A 15 10.79 -8.07 -2.50
CA ILE A 15 10.82 -6.68 -2.97
C ILE A 15 9.59 -5.91 -2.45
N VAL A 16 8.39 -6.46 -2.59
CA VAL A 16 7.15 -5.81 -2.15
C VAL A 16 7.20 -5.58 -0.64
N TRP A 17 7.55 -6.60 0.16
CA TRP A 17 7.63 -6.46 1.60
C TRP A 17 8.73 -5.48 2.02
N GLY A 18 9.89 -5.52 1.37
CA GLY A 18 10.98 -4.58 1.63
C GLY A 18 10.58 -3.13 1.36
N LEU A 19 9.97 -2.87 0.20
CA LEU A 19 9.51 -1.52 -0.17
C LEU A 19 8.36 -1.03 0.71
N SER A 20 7.35 -1.86 0.97
CA SER A 20 6.21 -1.48 1.82
C SER A 20 6.61 -1.29 3.28
N THR A 21 7.54 -2.09 3.82
CA THR A 21 8.05 -1.86 5.19
C THR A 21 8.87 -0.58 5.26
N TRP A 22 9.69 -0.30 4.25
CA TRP A 22 10.41 0.97 4.16
C TRP A 22 9.47 2.17 4.05
N GLY A 23 8.46 2.09 3.18
CA GLY A 23 7.42 3.10 3.01
C GLY A 23 6.67 3.38 4.32
N PHE A 24 6.30 2.31 5.03
CA PHE A 24 5.63 2.43 6.32
C PHE A 24 6.50 3.15 7.35
N MET A 25 7.79 2.80 7.44
CA MET A 25 8.73 3.43 8.38
C MET A 25 8.95 4.91 8.06
N MET A 26 9.09 5.27 6.79
CA MET A 26 9.26 6.67 6.38
C MET A 26 7.99 7.49 6.65
N ASN A 27 6.80 6.94 6.38
CA ASN A 27 5.55 7.63 6.69
C ASN A 27 5.29 7.75 8.19
N LEU A 28 5.67 6.74 8.98
CA LEU A 28 5.63 6.81 10.45
C LEU A 28 6.57 7.89 10.98
N PHE A 29 7.79 7.96 10.44
CA PHE A 29 8.76 9.01 10.79
C PHE A 29 8.25 10.41 10.41
N LEU A 30 7.63 10.54 9.23
CA LEU A 30 7.00 11.79 8.79
C LEU A 30 5.90 12.21 9.77
N LEU A 31 5.01 11.29 10.14
CA LEU A 31 3.94 11.53 11.10
C LEU A 31 4.51 11.97 12.46
N PHE A 32 5.58 11.32 12.93
CA PHE A 32 6.28 11.71 14.16
C PHE A 32 6.78 13.15 14.09
N ILE A 33 7.43 13.56 13.00
CA ILE A 33 7.90 14.95 12.83
C ILE A 33 6.72 15.94 12.84
N ILE A 34 5.61 15.62 12.15
CA ILE A 34 4.43 16.50 12.11
C ILE A 34 3.86 16.71 13.52
N VAL A 35 3.80 15.65 14.34
CA VAL A 35 3.24 15.73 15.70
C VAL A 35 4.19 16.49 16.64
N PHE A 36 5.48 16.14 16.64
CA PHE A 36 6.41 16.62 17.67
C PHE A 36 7.13 17.93 17.35
N LYS A 37 7.34 18.28 16.07
CA LYS A 37 8.25 19.39 15.70
C LYS A 37 7.59 20.53 14.92
N SER A 38 6.33 20.39 14.52
CA SER A 38 5.74 21.33 13.55
C SER A 38 5.12 22.57 14.21
N PRO A 39 5.53 23.80 13.83
CA PRO A 39 5.02 25.06 14.39
C PRO A 39 3.57 25.36 13.95
N ALA A 40 2.84 26.16 14.73
CA ALA A 40 1.40 26.39 14.57
C ALA A 40 0.99 27.14 13.28
N ASN A 41 1.92 27.84 12.63
CA ASN A 41 1.63 28.72 11.48
C ASN A 41 1.28 28.01 10.16
N LEU A 42 1.32 26.68 10.09
CA LEU A 42 0.97 25.89 8.89
C LEU A 42 -0.09 24.81 9.19
N SER A 43 -1.00 25.10 10.12
CA SER A 43 -2.06 24.19 10.59
C SER A 43 -2.78 23.40 9.48
N PRO A 44 -3.34 24.02 8.41
CA PRO A 44 -4.02 23.27 7.36
C PRO A 44 -3.10 22.34 6.55
N TYR A 45 -1.84 22.74 6.33
CA TYR A 45 -0.87 21.92 5.60
C TYR A 45 -0.47 20.68 6.41
N ARG A 46 -0.31 20.82 7.73
CA ARG A 46 0.01 19.69 8.62
C ARG A 46 -1.08 18.63 8.63
N ILE A 47 -2.35 19.05 8.67
CA ILE A 47 -3.50 18.13 8.68
C ILE A 47 -3.53 17.35 7.36
N PHE A 48 -3.32 18.02 6.23
CA PHE A 48 -3.25 17.35 4.94
C PHE A 48 -2.08 16.36 4.86
N LEU A 49 -0.90 16.76 5.34
CA LEU A 49 0.29 15.90 5.34
C LEU A 49 0.11 14.69 6.28
N ALA A 50 -0.48 14.90 7.46
CA ALA A 50 -0.76 13.83 8.42
C ALA A 50 -1.78 12.82 7.87
N ASN A 51 -2.88 13.31 7.26
CA ASN A 51 -3.85 12.44 6.59
C ASN A 51 -3.18 11.65 5.47
N THR A 52 -2.27 12.26 4.72
CA THR A 52 -1.50 11.58 3.69
C THR A 52 -0.62 10.48 4.27
N ALA A 53 0.15 10.78 5.34
CA ALA A 53 1.02 9.81 5.99
C ALA A 53 0.21 8.61 6.53
N ILE A 54 -0.92 8.85 7.19
CA ILE A 54 -1.80 7.80 7.71
C ILE A 54 -2.36 6.94 6.58
N THR A 55 -2.84 7.56 5.49
CA THR A 55 -3.38 6.85 4.33
C THR A 55 -2.31 5.96 3.68
N GLN A 56 -1.09 6.47 3.53
CA GLN A 56 0.02 5.71 2.97
C GLN A 56 0.45 4.55 3.88
N MET A 57 0.47 4.75 5.20
CA MET A 57 0.72 3.66 6.16
C MET A 57 -0.34 2.55 6.06
N PHE A 58 -1.63 2.90 5.94
CA PHE A 58 -2.69 1.91 5.73
C PHE A 58 -2.53 1.19 4.39
N ALA A 59 -2.20 1.92 3.32
CA ALA A 59 -1.93 1.34 2.02
C ALA A 59 -0.79 0.31 2.10
N ASP A 60 0.33 0.63 2.74
CA ASP A 60 1.47 -0.29 2.91
C ASP A 60 1.08 -1.59 3.62
N VAL A 61 0.23 -1.51 4.65
CA VAL A 61 -0.30 -2.71 5.35
C VAL A 61 -1.15 -3.56 4.41
N VAL A 62 -2.00 -2.93 3.59
CA VAL A 62 -2.82 -3.62 2.60
C VAL A 62 -1.95 -4.27 1.51
N TYR A 63 -0.90 -3.59 1.04
CA TYR A 63 0.05 -4.13 0.07
C TYR A 63 0.81 -5.34 0.60
N ILE A 64 1.28 -5.31 1.86
CA ILE A 64 1.91 -6.47 2.50
C ILE A 64 0.92 -7.63 2.60
N SER A 65 -0.31 -7.35 3.02
CA SER A 65 -1.34 -8.36 3.25
C SER A 65 -1.78 -9.10 1.97
N ILE A 66 -1.92 -8.35 0.88
CA ILE A 66 -2.38 -8.87 -0.41
C ILE A 66 -1.21 -9.43 -1.22
N SER A 67 -0.11 -8.68 -1.28
CA SER A 67 1.00 -8.86 -2.22
C SER A 67 0.50 -9.24 -3.62
N PRO A 68 -0.24 -8.33 -4.28
CA PRO A 68 -0.96 -8.63 -5.52
C PRO A 68 0.02 -8.76 -6.68
N ARG A 69 0.01 -9.91 -7.34
CA ARG A 69 0.73 -10.11 -8.59
C ARG A 69 -0.26 -10.13 -9.74
N VAL A 70 -0.14 -9.15 -10.62
CA VAL A 70 -0.97 -9.07 -11.83
C VAL A 70 -0.24 -9.75 -12.98
N LEU A 71 -0.86 -10.80 -13.54
CA LEU A 71 -0.41 -11.45 -14.75
C LEU A 71 -1.39 -11.10 -15.87
N GLY A 72 -0.89 -10.45 -16.92
CA GLY A 72 -1.67 -10.20 -18.14
C GLY A 72 -1.29 -11.22 -19.20
N GLU A 73 -2.23 -12.08 -19.61
CA GLU A 73 -2.13 -12.86 -20.84
C GLU A 73 -3.21 -12.40 -21.82
N GLY A 74 -2.79 -11.71 -22.89
CA GLY A 74 -3.69 -11.18 -23.90
C GLY A 74 -4.66 -10.13 -23.34
N LEU A 75 -5.98 -10.41 -23.44
CA LEU A 75 -7.05 -9.55 -22.94
C LEU A 75 -7.50 -9.88 -21.50
N SER A 76 -6.92 -10.91 -20.87
CA SER A 76 -7.29 -11.35 -19.52
C SER A 76 -6.28 -10.86 -18.49
N ILE A 77 -6.77 -10.17 -17.47
CA ILE A 77 -5.97 -9.74 -16.31
C ILE A 77 -6.29 -10.69 -15.16
N ILE A 78 -5.29 -11.46 -14.73
CA ILE A 78 -5.40 -12.39 -13.60
C ILE A 78 -4.60 -11.81 -12.44
N VAL A 79 -5.27 -11.54 -11.32
CA VAL A 79 -4.62 -11.08 -10.08
C VAL A 79 -4.47 -12.26 -9.14
N ILE A 80 -3.22 -12.58 -8.80
CA ILE A 80 -2.87 -13.64 -7.84
C ILE A 80 -2.46 -12.97 -6.52
N TYR A 81 -3.10 -13.39 -5.43
CA TYR A 81 -2.74 -12.98 -4.08
C TYR A 81 -1.62 -13.88 -3.59
N LEU A 82 -0.41 -13.36 -3.37
CA LEU A 82 0.71 -14.13 -2.82
C LEU A 82 0.93 -13.84 -1.33
N GLY A 83 0.22 -12.88 -0.76
CA GLY A 83 0.36 -12.48 0.64
C GLY A 83 -0.43 -13.34 1.63
N PRO A 84 -0.36 -13.02 2.94
CA PRO A 84 -1.10 -13.72 3.99
C PRO A 84 -2.62 -13.64 3.86
N SER A 85 -3.14 -12.77 2.98
CA SER A 85 -4.56 -12.70 2.64
C SER A 85 -5.16 -14.04 2.18
N GLN A 86 -4.35 -14.94 1.61
CA GLN A 86 -4.78 -16.30 1.25
C GLN A 86 -5.38 -17.09 2.43
N PHE A 87 -5.00 -16.77 3.67
CA PHE A 87 -5.48 -17.46 4.88
C PHE A 87 -6.71 -16.80 5.52
N LEU A 88 -7.10 -15.59 5.08
CA LEU A 88 -8.15 -14.79 5.71
C LEU A 88 -9.57 -15.06 5.17
N GLY A 89 -9.70 -15.90 4.15
CA GLY A 89 -10.98 -16.24 3.53
C GLY A 89 -11.38 -15.31 2.38
N LYS A 90 -12.40 -15.71 1.60
CA LYS A 90 -12.78 -15.07 0.33
C LYS A 90 -13.28 -13.64 0.50
N ASP A 91 -14.10 -13.38 1.52
CA ASP A 91 -14.73 -12.08 1.74
C ASP A 91 -13.70 -11.02 2.14
N VAL A 92 -12.76 -11.39 3.03
CA VAL A 92 -11.67 -10.51 3.46
C VAL A 92 -10.70 -10.23 2.31
N CYS A 93 -10.35 -11.24 1.50
CA CYS A 93 -9.58 -11.03 0.27
C CYS A 93 -10.24 -10.01 -0.66
N ARG A 94 -11.57 -10.09 -0.84
CA ARG A 94 -12.30 -9.16 -1.71
C ARG A 94 -12.28 -7.74 -1.16
N MET A 95 -12.51 -7.57 0.14
CA MET A 95 -12.44 -6.25 0.79
C MET A 95 -11.04 -5.64 0.69
N LEU A 96 -10.01 -6.44 0.95
CA LEU A 96 -8.61 -6.03 0.83
C LEU A 96 -8.30 -5.57 -0.61
N TYR A 97 -8.71 -6.34 -1.62
CA TYR A 97 -8.51 -5.96 -3.02
C TYR A 97 -9.18 -4.63 -3.38
N THR A 98 -10.43 -4.42 -2.97
CA THR A 98 -11.11 -3.15 -3.19
C THR A 98 -10.40 -2.00 -2.49
N ALA A 99 -9.94 -2.19 -1.25
CA ALA A 99 -9.17 -1.19 -0.52
C ALA A 99 -7.86 -0.83 -1.24
N MET A 100 -7.14 -1.81 -1.79
CA MET A 100 -5.93 -1.57 -2.57
C MET A 100 -6.20 -0.68 -3.80
N CYS A 101 -7.27 -0.97 -4.56
CA CYS A 101 -7.65 -0.14 -5.71
C CYS A 101 -7.94 1.31 -5.30
N GLU A 102 -8.71 1.50 -4.23
CA GLU A 102 -9.07 2.83 -3.73
C GLU A 102 -7.83 3.64 -3.32
N PHE A 103 -6.91 3.03 -2.56
CA PHE A 103 -5.68 3.70 -2.15
C PHE A 103 -4.77 4.06 -3.33
N SER A 104 -4.74 3.21 -4.36
CA SER A 104 -3.95 3.46 -5.56
C SER A 104 -4.52 4.62 -6.40
N ASP A 105 -5.84 4.72 -6.49
CA ASP A 105 -6.51 5.83 -7.19
C ASP A 105 -6.38 7.15 -6.43
N GLU A 106 -6.49 7.13 -5.10
CA GLU A 106 -6.24 8.30 -4.27
C GLU A 106 -4.82 8.85 -4.47
N LEU A 107 -3.81 7.99 -4.50
CA LEU A 107 -2.43 8.39 -4.71
C LEU A 107 -2.27 9.05 -6.09
N ARG A 108 -2.89 8.45 -7.12
CA ARG A 108 -2.84 8.97 -8.50
C ARG A 108 -3.50 10.34 -8.62
N LEU A 109 -4.63 10.55 -7.98
CA LEU A 109 -5.33 11.84 -7.97
C LEU A 109 -4.52 12.93 -7.25
N ARG A 110 -3.81 12.58 -6.17
CA ARG A 110 -2.94 13.53 -5.45
C ARG A 110 -1.75 13.94 -6.30
N VAL A 111 -1.13 13.02 -7.04
CA VAL A 111 -0.04 13.32 -7.98
C VAL A 111 -0.52 14.24 -9.10
N ILE A 112 -1.71 14.02 -9.65
CA ILE A 112 -2.26 14.91 -10.68
C ILE A 112 -2.49 16.31 -10.10
N ARG A 113 -3.08 16.40 -8.90
CA ARG A 113 -3.35 17.69 -8.24
C ARG A 113 -2.08 18.47 -7.90
N SER A 114 -0.94 17.82 -7.66
CA SER A 114 0.32 18.52 -7.39
C SER A 114 1.03 19.04 -8.64
N ASN A 115 0.61 18.62 -9.84
CA ASN A 115 1.17 19.05 -11.13
C ASN A 115 0.31 20.11 -11.84
N LEU A 116 -0.79 20.54 -11.22
CA LEU A 116 -1.70 21.61 -11.65
C LEU A 116 -1.53 22.83 -10.74
#